data_AF-A0A2V2ZTR1-F1
#
_entry.id   AF-A0A2V2ZTR1-F1
#
_cell.length_a   1.000
_cell.length_b   1.000
_cell.length_c   1.000
_cell.angle_alpha   90.00
_cell.angle_beta   90.00
_cell.angle_gamma   90.00
#
_symmetry.space_group_name_H-M   'P 1'
#
loop_
_entity.id
_entity.type
_entity.pdbx_description
1 polymer ?
#
loop_
_entity_poly.entity_id
_entity_poly.type
_entity_poly.pdbx_seq_one_letter_code
_entity_poly.pdbx_strand_id
1 'polypeptide(L)'
;MNVINISKGQAKTLSTIMALQRQGNVCPSYKELSVITGYNVRNVRKQVSDLVEKGVLIKYQMKLDNGRNAPNAYALSEKLRMAWEDSFKE
;
A
#
# COMPACT_ATOMS: atom_id res chain seq x y z
N MET A 1 11.56 17.65 -10.72
CA MET A 1 10.54 16.68 -10.27
C MET A 1 11.05 15.27 -10.54
N ASN A 2 11.24 14.43 -9.51
CA ASN A 2 11.49 13.01 -9.74
C ASN A 2 10.16 12.34 -10.10
N VAL A 3 10.03 11.87 -11.34
CA VAL A 3 8.83 11.15 -11.80
C VAL A 3 8.97 9.69 -11.36
N ILE A 4 8.06 9.22 -10.51
CA ILE A 4 7.99 7.81 -10.11
C ILE A 4 7.10 7.07 -11.10
N ASN A 5 7.70 6.25 -11.96
CA ASN A 5 6.95 5.43 -12.91
C ASN A 5 6.32 4.24 -12.20
N ILE A 6 4.98 4.16 -12.18
CA ILE A 6 4.23 2.98 -11.71
C ILE A 6 3.35 2.41 -12.83
N SER A 7 3.25 1.09 -12.92
CA SER A 7 2.38 0.43 -13.89
C SER A 7 0.90 0.55 -13.50
N LYS A 8 -0.02 0.33 -14.45
CA LYS A 8 -1.47 0.30 -14.17
C LYS A 8 -1.83 -0.70 -13.06
N GLY A 9 -1.14 -1.84 -13.01
CA GLY A 9 -1.33 -2.84 -11.96
C GLY A 9 -0.82 -2.37 -10.59
N GLN A 10 0.35 -1.73 -10.55
CA GLN A 10 0.88 -1.11 -9.33
C GLN A 10 -0.05 -0.01 -8.82
N ALA A 11 -0.56 0.85 -9.71
CA ALA A 11 -1.50 1.91 -9.35
C ALA A 11 -2.80 1.36 -8.77
N LYS A 12 -3.38 0.30 -9.36
CA LYS A 12 -4.59 -0.36 -8.84
C LYS A 12 -4.37 -0.99 -7.47
N THR A 13 -3.23 -1.65 -7.27
CA THR A 13 -2.90 -2.27 -5.97
C THR A 13 -2.66 -1.19 -4.90
N LEU A 14 -1.96 -0.11 -5.24
CA LEU A 14 -1.76 1.04 -4.35
C LEU A 14 -3.09 1.67 -3.94
N SER A 15 -3.96 2.01 -4.90
CA SER A 15 -5.25 2.64 -4.60
C SER A 15 -6.14 1.75 -3.74
N THR A 16 -6.08 0.43 -3.95
CA THR A 16 -6.80 -0.56 -3.14
C THR A 16 -6.29 -0.58 -1.70
N ILE A 17 -4.97 -0.60 -1.50
CA ILE A 17 -4.37 -0.53 -0.15
C ILE A 17 -4.81 0.74 0.56
N MET A 18 -4.73 1.89 -0.11
CA MET A 18 -5.12 3.18 0.46
C MET A 18 -6.62 3.23 0.80
N ALA A 19 -7.48 2.66 -0.04
CA ALA A 19 -8.92 2.60 0.24
C ALA A 19 -9.23 1.74 1.48
N LEU A 20 -8.57 0.58 1.62
CA LEU A 20 -8.73 -0.29 2.78
C LEU A 20 -8.24 0.38 4.08
N GLN A 21 -7.14 1.12 4.00
CA GLN A 21 -6.62 1.89 5.14
C GLN A 21 -7.59 2.97 5.61
N ARG A 22 -8.25 3.66 4.67
CA ARG A 22 -9.31 4.64 5.02
C ARG A 22 -10.53 3.99 5.69
N GLN A 23 -10.74 2.69 5.47
CA GLN A 23 -11.80 1.91 6.13
C GLN A 23 -11.34 1.28 7.44
N GLY A 24 -10.10 1.55 7.90
CA GLY A 24 -9.52 0.99 9.12
C GLY A 24 -8.82 -0.36 8.94
N ASN A 25 -8.84 -0.95 7.74
CA ASN A 25 -8.07 -2.16 7.46
C ASN A 25 -6.64 -1.81 7.03
N VAL A 26 -5.76 -1.71 8.02
CA VAL A 26 -4.36 -1.26 7.83
C VAL A 26 -3.38 -2.36 7.43
N CYS A 27 -3.77 -3.64 7.55
CA CYS A 27 -2.89 -4.79 7.30
C CYS A 27 -3.54 -5.85 6.39
N PRO A 28 -4.06 -5.46 5.19
CA PRO A 28 -4.75 -6.41 4.33
C PRO A 28 -3.79 -7.52 3.86
N SER A 29 -4.30 -8.75 3.84
CA SER A 29 -3.56 -9.90 3.32
C SER A 29 -3.41 -9.82 1.79
N TYR A 30 -2.35 -10.42 1.24
CA TYR A 30 -2.23 -10.53 -0.21
C TYR A 30 -3.38 -11.30 -0.86
N LYS A 31 -4.04 -12.18 -0.10
CA LYS A 31 -5.23 -12.91 -0.57
C LYS A 31 -6.41 -11.96 -0.73
N GLU A 32 -6.70 -11.12 0.28
CA GLU A 32 -7.74 -10.10 0.18
C GLU A 32 -7.46 -9.09 -0.93
N LEU A 33 -6.21 -8.59 -1.00
CA LEU A 33 -5.79 -7.70 -2.08
C LEU A 33 -5.94 -8.37 -3.46
N SER A 34 -5.62 -9.67 -3.59
CA SER A 34 -5.80 -10.41 -4.84
C SER A 34 -7.25 -10.47 -5.29
N VAL A 35 -8.18 -10.67 -4.33
CA VAL A 35 -9.62 -10.72 -4.62
C VAL A 35 -10.12 -9.35 -5.05
N ILE A 36 -9.77 -8.28 -4.34
CA ILE A 36 -10.28 -6.92 -4.62
C ILE A 36 -9.67 -6.35 -5.92
N THR A 37 -8.37 -6.57 -6.13
CA THR A 37 -7.69 -6.07 -7.34
C THR A 37 -8.00 -6.90 -8.58
N GLY A 38 -8.43 -8.17 -8.42
CA GLY A 38 -8.60 -9.13 -9.50
C GLY A 38 -7.27 -9.69 -10.06
N TYR A 39 -6.14 -9.42 -9.41
CA TYR A 39 -4.84 -10.01 -9.74
C TYR A 39 -4.60 -11.27 -8.90
N ASN A 40 -3.83 -12.22 -9.41
CA ASN A 40 -3.40 -13.34 -8.58
C ASN A 40 -2.45 -12.89 -7.44
N VAL A 41 -2.36 -13.69 -6.38
CA VAL A 41 -1.55 -13.39 -5.18
C VAL A 41 -0.07 -13.13 -5.50
N ARG A 42 0.52 -13.87 -6.46
CA ARG A 42 1.92 -13.69 -6.86
C ARG A 42 2.14 -12.31 -7.47
N ASN A 43 1.23 -11.86 -8.34
CA ASN A 43 1.28 -10.55 -8.97
C ASN A 43 1.10 -9.43 -7.96
N VAL A 44 0.14 -9.55 -7.04
CA VAL A 44 -0.04 -8.56 -5.95
C VAL A 44 1.22 -8.45 -5.10
N ARG A 45 1.80 -9.59 -4.68
CA ARG A 45 3.02 -9.60 -3.88
C ARG A 45 4.17 -8.88 -4.61
N LYS A 46 4.36 -9.16 -5.91
CA LYS A 46 5.35 -8.48 -6.73
C LYS A 46 5.08 -6.97 -6.79
N GLN A 47 3.85 -6.57 -7.08
CA GLN A 47 3.48 -5.16 -7.19
C GLN A 47 3.70 -4.41 -5.86
N VAL A 48 3.39 -5.01 -4.71
CA VAL A 48 3.67 -4.42 -3.40
C VAL A 48 5.19 -4.29 -3.17
N SER A 49 5.98 -5.32 -3.50
CA SER A 49 7.44 -5.25 -3.41
C SER A 49 8.00 -4.11 -4.28
N ASP A 50 7.59 -4.03 -5.54
CA ASP A 50 8.03 -2.98 -6.46
C ASP A 50 7.66 -1.57 -5.94
N LEU A 51 6.48 -1.41 -5.32
CA LEU A 51 6.06 -0.13 -4.72
C LEU A 51 6.90 0.22 -3.49
N VAL A 52 7.35 -0.76 -2.72
CA VAL A 52 8.28 -0.56 -1.60
C VAL A 52 9.67 -0.18 -2.10
N GLU A 53 10.20 -0.89 -3.09
CA GLU A 53 11.50 -0.59 -3.72
C GLU A 53 11.53 0.80 -4.35
N LYS A 54 10.40 1.25 -4.90
CA LYS A 54 10.24 2.62 -5.44
C LYS A 54 10.04 3.70 -4.37
N GLY A 55 9.99 3.34 -3.09
CA GLY A 55 9.74 4.28 -1.99
C GLY A 55 8.33 4.88 -1.98
N VAL A 56 7.38 4.24 -2.68
CA VAL A 56 5.97 4.65 -2.65
C VAL A 56 5.31 4.12 -1.38
N LEU A 57 5.56 2.85 -1.06
CA LEU A 57 5.12 2.22 0.18
C LEU A 57 6.30 2.03 1.13
N ILE A 58 6.07 2.20 2.42
CA ILE A 58 7.04 1.93 3.48
C ILE A 58 6.49 0.81 4.35
N LYS A 59 7.30 -0.22 4.59
CA LYS A 59 6.99 -1.24 5.60
C LYS A 59 7.21 -0.65 6.98
N TYR A 60 6.24 -0.83 7.87
CA TYR A 60 6.39 -0.47 9.27
C TYR A 60 6.12 -1.68 10.16
N GLN A 61 6.59 -1.62 11.41
CA GLN A 61 6.28 -2.65 12.40
C GLN A 61 4.99 -2.28 13.10
N MET A 62 4.00 -3.17 13.02
CA MET A 62 2.76 -3.08 13.77
C MET A 62 2.58 -4.36 14.56
N LYS A 63 2.29 -4.25 15.85
CA LYS A 63 1.86 -5.41 16.65
C LYS A 63 0.35 -5.57 16.52
N LEU A 64 -0.07 -6.79 16.26
CA LEU A 64 -1.45 -7.24 16.38
C LEU A 64 -1.78 -7.50 17.85
N ASP A 65 -3.06 -7.59 18.19
CA ASP A 65 -3.54 -7.81 19.57
C ASP A 65 -3.01 -9.11 20.19
N ASN A 66 -2.67 -10.10 19.35
CA ASN A 66 -2.05 -11.36 19.76
C ASN A 66 -0.53 -11.24 20.01
N GLY A 67 0.03 -10.03 19.99
CA GLY A 67 1.45 -9.74 20.21
C GLY A 67 2.36 -10.03 19.02
N ARG A 68 1.84 -10.57 17.90
CA ARG A 68 2.64 -10.85 16.68
C ARG A 68 2.75 -9.61 15.81
N ASN A 69 3.85 -9.51 15.06
CA ASN A 69 3.98 -8.46 14.05
C ASN A 69 3.04 -8.73 12.86
N ALA A 70 2.35 -7.70 12.40
CA ALA A 70 1.52 -7.75 11.22
C ALA A 70 2.42 -7.92 9.97
N PRO A 71 2.25 -8.98 9.19
CA PRO A 71 3.17 -9.29 8.08
C PRO A 71 3.04 -8.32 6.89
N ASN A 72 1.94 -7.57 6.81
CA ASN A 72 1.59 -6.70 5.69
C ASN A 72 1.26 -5.27 6.15
N ALA A 73 1.99 -4.77 7.15
CA ALA A 73 1.91 -3.38 7.57
C ALA A 73 2.68 -2.49 6.59
N TYR A 74 1.95 -1.81 5.72
CA TYR A 74 2.46 -0.87 4.72
C TYR A 74 1.81 0.48 4.88
N ALA A 75 2.56 1.56 4.74
CA ALA A 75 2.01 2.92 4.70
C ALA A 75 2.50 3.62 3.44
N LEU A 76 1.72 4.59 2.96
CA LEU A 76 2.23 5.52 1.95
C LEU A 76 3.45 6.26 2.54
N SER A 77 4.49 6.49 1.73
CA SER A 77 5.65 7.24 2.22
C SER A 77 5.23 8.63 2.68
N GLU A 78 5.84 9.09 3.77
CA GLU A 78 5.42 10.32 4.45
C GLU A 78 5.40 11.52 3.51
N LYS A 79 6.40 11.62 2.63
CA LYS A 79 6.47 12.66 1.60
C LYS A 79 5.27 12.65 0.65
N LEU A 80 4.84 11.47 0.20
CA LEU A 80 3.69 11.34 -0.70
C LEU A 80 2.38 11.54 0.05
N ARG A 81 2.30 11.12 1.31
CA ARG A 81 1.14 11.34 2.18
C ARG A 81 0.92 12.84 2.41
N MET A 82 1.96 13.58 2.79
CA MET A 82 1.88 15.02 2.97
C MET A 82 1.48 15.74 1.68
N ALA A 83 2.11 15.41 0.56
CA ALA A 83 1.77 15.98 -0.74
C ALA A 83 0.31 15.70 -1.15
N TRP A 84 -0.22 14.52 -0.80
CA TRP A 84 -1.61 14.18 -1.04
C TRP A 84 -2.55 14.96 -0.11
N GLU A 85 -2.26 15.06 1.18
CA GLU A 85 -3.09 15.81 2.14
C GLU A 85 -3.13 17.30 1.84
N ASP A 86 -2.02 17.89 1.40
CA ASP A 86 -1.98 19.31 1.02
C ASP A 86 -2.81 19.60 -0.24
N SER A 87 -3.00 18.62 -1.14
CA SER A 87 -3.85 18.78 -2.33
C SER A 87 -5.35 18.91 -2.05
N PHE A 88 -5.80 18.66 -0.81
CA PHE A 88 -7.20 18.86 -0.39
C PHE A 88 -7.40 20.11 0.48
N LYS A 89 -6.34 20.89 0.73
CA LYS A 89 -6.41 22.11 1.53
C LYS A 89 -6.57 23.38 0.67
N GLU A 90 -6.69 23.24 -0.65
CA GLU A 90 -7.12 24.30 -1.59
C GLU A 90 -8.64 24.38 -1.67
#